data_AF-A0A9D4CHB2-F1
#
_entry.id   AF-A0A9D4CHB2-F1
#
_cell.length_a   1.000
_cell.length_b   1.000
_cell.length_c   1.000
_cell.angle_alpha   90.00
_cell.angle_beta   90.00
_cell.angle_gamma   90.00
#
_symmetry.space_group_name_H-M   'P 1'
#
loop_
_entity.id
_entity.type
_entity.pdbx_description
1 polymer ?
#
loop_
_entity_poly.entity_id
_entity_poly.type
_entity_poly.pdbx_seq_one_letter_code
_entity_poly.pdbx_strand_id
1 'polypeptide(L)'
;MCKYQLHYDLNEFLESLHFLPDCQNPPVLQNGFHNATPTTYNSTVMYSCNPGFTMFGENSITCLDTGNWSQMLVNCTIKGEIPEFVQ
;
A
#
# COMPACT_ATOMS: atom_id res chain seq x y z
N MET A 1 -15.06 17.38 -23.54
CA MET A 1 -14.03 17.56 -24.58
C MET A 1 -12.68 17.68 -23.88
N CYS A 2 -11.85 16.65 -23.94
CA CYS A 2 -10.49 16.68 -23.41
C CYS A 2 -9.62 17.49 -24.38
N LYS A 3 -9.12 18.65 -23.95
CA LYS A 3 -8.10 19.37 -24.71
C LYS A 3 -6.76 18.68 -24.46
N TYR A 4 -6.35 17.82 -25.39
CA TYR A 4 -4.97 17.34 -25.48
C TYR A 4 -4.13 18.46 -26.11
N GLN A 5 -3.22 19.05 -25.35
CA GLN A 5 -2.12 19.86 -25.88
C GLN A 5 -0.83 19.33 -25.25
N LEU A 6 -0.02 18.67 -26.08
CA LEU A 6 1.32 18.19 -25.72
C LEU A 6 2.28 19.38 -25.78
N HIS A 7 2.68 19.91 -24.62
CA HIS A 7 3.94 20.63 -24.50
C HIS A 7 4.96 19.63 -23.94
N TYR A 8 6.17 19.63 -24.51
CA TYR A 8 7.32 18.90 -23.98
C TYR A 8 8.36 19.95 -23.61
N ASP A 9 8.45 20.27 -22.33
CA ASP A 9 9.43 21.23 -21.78
C ASP A 9 10.44 20.45 -20.90
N LEU A 10 11.73 20.74 -20.99
CA LEU A 10 12.77 20.05 -20.19
C LEU A 10 12.63 20.31 -18.68
N ASN A 11 11.76 21.25 -18.29
CA ASN A 11 11.30 21.46 -16.91
C ASN A 11 10.19 20.47 -16.46
N GLU A 12 9.51 19.76 -17.38
CA GLU A 12 8.46 18.78 -17.07
C GLU A 12 8.99 17.45 -16.52
N PHE A 13 10.28 17.14 -16.70
CA PHE A 13 10.85 15.93 -16.10
C PHE A 13 10.92 16.04 -14.57
N LEU A 14 11.12 17.25 -14.06
CA LEU A 14 11.19 17.53 -12.61
C LEU A 14 9.83 17.91 -12.00
N GLU A 15 8.86 18.39 -12.79
CA GLU A 15 7.48 18.63 -12.31
C GLU A 15 6.59 17.38 -12.30
N SER A 16 6.97 16.29 -12.98
CA SER A 16 6.31 14.98 -12.85
C SER A 16 6.37 14.39 -11.43
N LEU A 17 7.23 14.94 -10.57
CA LEU A 17 7.47 14.49 -9.20
C LEU A 17 6.50 15.10 -8.16
N HIS A 18 5.72 16.13 -8.51
CA HIS A 18 4.91 16.91 -7.55
C HIS A 18 3.41 16.59 -7.50
N PHE A 19 2.90 15.65 -8.29
CA PHE A 19 1.45 15.35 -8.35
C PHE A 19 1.10 13.88 -8.11
N LEU A 20 2.02 13.08 -7.59
CA LEU A 20 1.70 11.70 -7.25
C LEU A 20 0.61 11.68 -6.18
N PRO A 21 -0.50 10.96 -6.38
CA PRO A 21 -1.53 10.87 -5.37
C PRO A 21 -0.96 10.26 -4.09
N ASP A 22 -1.30 10.88 -2.97
CA ASP A 22 -0.91 10.42 -1.64
C ASP A 22 -2.07 9.59 -1.06
N CYS A 23 -1.80 8.30 -0.84
CA CYS A 23 -2.76 7.35 -0.28
C CYS A 23 -3.01 7.56 1.23
N GLN A 24 -2.39 8.57 1.83
CA GLN A 24 -2.51 8.88 3.26
C GLN A 24 -2.11 7.67 4.12
N ASN A 25 -2.66 7.60 5.34
CA ASN A 25 -2.37 6.53 6.28
C ASN A 25 -2.84 5.17 5.74
N PRO A 26 -1.97 4.14 5.75
CA PRO A 26 -2.35 2.77 5.45
C PRO A 26 -3.46 2.25 6.38
N PRO A 27 -4.27 1.28 5.93
CA PRO A 27 -5.20 0.56 6.80
C PRO A 27 -4.47 -0.08 7.99
N VAL A 28 -5.13 -0.11 9.15
CA VAL A 28 -4.56 -0.70 10.37
C VAL A 28 -4.69 -2.22 10.32
N LEU A 29 -3.60 -2.95 10.58
CA LEU A 29 -3.61 -4.40 10.75
C LEU A 29 -3.91 -4.76 12.21
N GLN A 30 -4.98 -5.52 12.44
CA GLN A 30 -5.24 -6.09 13.76
C GLN A 30 -4.12 -7.06 14.15
N ASN A 31 -3.67 -6.98 15.40
CA ASN A 31 -2.56 -7.79 15.93
C ASN A 31 -1.26 -7.64 15.12
N GLY A 32 -1.04 -6.48 14.51
CA GLY A 32 0.16 -6.17 13.76
C GLY A 32 0.47 -4.69 13.69
N PHE A 33 1.51 -4.36 12.93
CA PHE A 33 2.01 -3.02 12.69
C PHE A 33 2.56 -2.92 11.25
N HIS A 34 2.90 -1.70 10.81
CA HIS A 34 3.43 -1.44 9.48
C HIS A 34 4.53 -0.39 9.48
N ASN A 35 5.40 -0.40 8.47
CA ASN A 35 6.30 0.72 8.18
C ASN A 35 5.57 1.76 7.30
N ALA A 36 4.99 2.79 7.89
CA ALA A 36 4.35 3.85 7.10
C ALA A 36 5.39 4.94 6.78
N THR A 37 5.90 4.92 5.55
CA THR A 37 6.44 6.02 4.73
C THR A 37 7.38 5.45 3.65
N PRO A 38 7.37 5.97 2.42
CA PRO A 38 6.46 6.97 1.84
C PRO A 38 5.03 6.44 1.58
N THR A 39 4.08 7.34 1.30
CA THR A 39 2.65 7.04 1.06
C THR A 39 2.14 7.50 -0.31
N THR A 40 3.04 7.95 -1.19
CA THR A 40 2.71 8.41 -2.55
C THR A 40 2.58 7.24 -3.52
N TYR A 41 2.01 7.48 -4.70
CA TYR A 41 1.89 6.50 -5.79
C TYR A 41 3.11 5.58 -5.93
N ASN A 42 2.85 4.28 -6.07
CA ASN A 42 3.82 3.21 -6.19
C ASN A 42 4.66 2.95 -4.92
N SER A 43 4.44 3.68 -3.84
CA SER A 43 5.00 3.35 -2.53
C SER A 43 4.39 2.05 -2.02
N THR A 44 5.21 1.23 -1.36
CA THR A 44 4.77 -0.04 -0.77
C THR A 44 4.97 -0.02 0.73
N VAL A 45 3.93 -0.39 1.45
CA VAL A 45 3.93 -0.54 2.90
C VAL A 45 3.95 -2.02 3.22
N MET A 46 4.81 -2.41 4.15
CA MET A 46 4.95 -3.79 4.59
C MET A 46 4.44 -3.93 6.01
N TYR A 47 3.58 -4.91 6.20
CA TYR A 47 2.99 -5.26 7.48
C TYR A 47 3.82 -6.31 8.21
N SER A 48 3.64 -6.36 9.52
CA SER A 48 4.24 -7.34 10.40
C SER A 48 3.27 -7.68 11.52
N CYS A 49 3.18 -8.96 11.89
CA CYS A 49 2.37 -9.38 13.01
C CYS A 49 3.08 -9.15 14.34
N ASN A 50 2.30 -8.89 15.38
CA ASN A 50 2.80 -8.81 16.75
C ASN A 50 3.39 -10.16 17.19
N PRO A 51 4.31 -10.15 18.18
CA PRO A 51 4.81 -11.39 18.77
C PRO A 51 3.66 -12.29 19.24
N GLY A 52 3.73 -13.58 18.90
CA GLY A 52 2.68 -14.56 19.19
C GLY A 52 1.67 -14.78 18.05
N PHE A 53 1.73 -13.99 16.98
CA PHE A 53 0.87 -14.15 15.81
C PHE A 53 1.66 -14.61 14.57
N THR A 54 0.95 -15.27 13.64
CA THR A 54 1.43 -15.73 12.34
C THR A 54 0.70 -14.95 11.24
N MET A 55 1.46 -14.60 10.20
CA MET A 55 0.97 -13.86 9.05
C MET A 55 0.40 -14.79 7.98
N PHE A 56 -0.74 -14.42 7.42
CA PHE A 56 -1.39 -15.10 6.30
C PHE A 56 -1.74 -14.09 5.20
N GLY A 57 -1.51 -14.46 3.94
CA GLY A 57 -1.74 -13.57 2.78
C GLY A 57 -0.54 -12.71 2.41
N GLU A 58 -0.76 -11.76 1.49
CA GLU A 58 0.27 -10.81 1.04
C GLU A 58 0.55 -9.77 2.12
N ASN A 59 1.81 -9.68 2.55
CA ASN A 59 2.22 -8.84 3.67
C ASN A 59 2.42 -7.36 3.31
N SER A 60 2.06 -6.97 2.10
CA SER A 60 2.29 -5.61 1.61
C SER A 60 1.10 -5.09 0.82
N ILE A 61 0.99 -3.77 0.80
CA ILE A 61 0.04 -3.04 -0.05
C ILE A 61 0.78 -1.91 -0.77
N THR A 62 0.30 -1.55 -1.94
CA THR A 62 0.89 -0.52 -2.79
C THR A 62 -0.08 0.63 -2.99
N CYS A 63 0.42 1.86 -2.95
CA CYS A 63 -0.38 3.04 -3.25
C CYS A 63 -0.66 3.12 -4.75
N LEU A 64 -1.94 3.05 -5.13
CA LEU A 64 -2.38 3.07 -6.51
C LEU A 64 -2.45 4.50 -7.06
N ASP A 65 -2.51 4.61 -8.38
CA ASP A 65 -2.69 5.88 -9.10
C ASP A 65 -4.04 6.56 -8.80
N THR A 66 -4.96 5.84 -8.17
CA THR A 66 -6.23 6.38 -7.65
C THR A 66 -6.08 7.12 -6.32
N GLY A 67 -4.90 7.10 -5.69
CA GLY A 67 -4.72 7.59 -4.31
C GLY A 67 -5.35 6.71 -3.24
N ASN A 68 -5.57 5.43 -3.56
CA ASN A 68 -5.99 4.42 -2.60
C ASN A 68 -4.95 3.33 -2.50
N TRP A 69 -4.82 2.71 -1.33
CA TRP A 69 -4.02 1.52 -1.17
C TRP A 69 -4.65 0.33 -1.92
N SER A 70 -3.80 -0.57 -2.42
CA SER A 70 -4.25 -1.87 -2.93
C SER A 70 -4.96 -2.66 -1.84
N GLN A 71 -5.72 -3.67 -2.26
CA GLN A 71 -6.49 -4.49 -1.34
C GLN A 71 -5.58 -5.12 -0.28
N MET A 72 -5.98 -4.99 0.99
CA MET A 72 -5.30 -5.61 2.12
C MET A 72 -5.77 -7.06 2.26
N LEU A 73 -4.86 -8.01 2.01
CA LEU A 73 -5.12 -9.45 2.10
C LEU A 73 -4.42 -10.10 3.31
N VAL A 74 -3.64 -9.33 4.07
CA VAL A 74 -2.92 -9.82 5.24
C VAL A 74 -3.83 -9.98 6.45
N ASN A 75 -3.70 -11.11 7.14
CA ASN A 75 -4.28 -11.37 8.45
C ASN A 75 -3.21 -11.90 9.43
N CYS A 76 -3.35 -11.53 10.70
CA CYS A 76 -2.53 -12.03 11.80
C CYS A 76 -3.38 -12.90 12.74
N THR A 77 -3.09 -14.21 12.79
CA THR A 77 -3.77 -15.16 13.69
C THR A 77 -2.80 -15.72 14.73
N ILE A 78 -3.30 -16.29 15.82
CA ILE A 78 -2.44 -16.81 16.90
C ILE A 78 -1.55 -17.94 16.36
N LYS A 79 -0.26 -17.93 16.73
CA LYS A 79 0.67 -19.04 16.43
C LYS A 79 0.11 -20.35 17.02
N GLY A 80 -0.40 -21.23 16.15
CA GLY A 80 -0.98 -22.52 16.52
C GLY A 80 -2.47 -22.66 16.18
N GLU A 81 -3.14 -21.58 15.78
CA GLU A 81 -4.46 -21.66 15.16
C GLU A 81 -4.28 -21.87 13.65
N ILE A 82 -4.72 -23.02 13.15
CA ILE A 82 -4.87 -23.25 11.71
C ILE A 82 -6.00 -22.30 11.26
N PRO A 83 -5.76 -21.31 10.39
CA PRO A 83 -6.87 -20.53 9.84
C PRO A 83 -7.80 -21.52 9.14
N GLU A 84 -9.11 -21.40 9.35
CA GLU A 84 -10.14 -22.27 8.74
C GLU A 84 -10.23 -22.15 7.19
N PHE A 85 -9.15 -21.77 6.50
CA PHE A 85 -9.06 -21.57 5.05
C PHE A 85 -8.04 -22.52 4.39
N VAL A 86 -8.01 -23.78 4.84
CA VAL A 86 -7.53 -24.88 4.00
C VAL A 86 -8.68 -25.87 3.88
N GLN A 87 -9.57 -25.63 2.92
CA GLN A 87 -10.48 -26.65 2.40
C GLN A 87 -10.18 -26.87 0.92
#